data_AF-A0A2V8BYA8-F1
#
_entry.id   AF-A0A2V8BYA8-F1
#
_cell.length_a   1.000
_cell.length_b   1.000
_cell.length_c   1.000
_cell.angle_alpha   90.00
_cell.angle_beta   90.00
_cell.angle_gamma   90.00
#
_symmetry.space_group_name_H-M   'P 1'
#
loop_
_entity.id
_entity.type
_entity.pdbx_description
1 polymer ?
#
loop_
_entity_poly.entity_id
_entity_poly.type
_entity_poly.pdbx_seq_one_letter_code
_entity_poly.pdbx_strand_id
1 'polypeptide(L)'
;MLAHTRWTQLSPNDVSVVERFDADFDIRHRFVFSANYEIPFGGSFTGAAKRVLAGWQVNGVAYWQTGLPFNVTNSTARANTSAGADRPNLSGDPTLSNPTVEQWFNTAAFTAQTINTIGNALHGPPQRRLDLSLFKDVSLGATAKLQLRVEGYNVTNTPSFAVKVLF
;
A
#
# COMPACT_ATOMS: atom_id res chain seq x y z
N MET A 1 -49.09 -7.75 -17.22
CA MET A 1 -48.32 -7.64 -15.96
C MET A 1 -47.37 -8.84 -15.92
N LEU A 2 -46.15 -8.69 -16.44
CA LEU A 2 -45.15 -9.77 -16.55
C LEU A 2 -44.22 -9.69 -15.34
N ALA A 3 -44.36 -10.61 -14.39
CA ALA A 3 -43.43 -10.74 -13.28
C ALA A 3 -42.20 -11.52 -13.76
N HIS A 4 -41.08 -10.81 -13.95
CA HIS A 4 -39.77 -11.43 -14.12
C HIS A 4 -39.29 -11.97 -12.77
N THR A 5 -39.55 -13.25 -12.50
CA THR A 5 -38.92 -13.94 -11.37
C THR A 5 -37.50 -14.30 -11.77
N ARG A 6 -36.50 -13.51 -11.35
CA ARG A 6 -35.10 -13.93 -11.41
C ARG A 6 -34.89 -14.99 -10.32
N TRP A 7 -34.86 -16.26 -10.73
CA TRP A 7 -34.35 -17.33 -9.89
C TRP A 7 -32.83 -17.18 -9.80
N THR A 8 -32.32 -16.65 -8.69
CA THR A 8 -30.93 -16.87 -8.30
C THR A 8 -30.85 -18.30 -7.77
N GLN A 9 -30.53 -19.24 -8.65
CA GLN A 9 -30.19 -20.59 -8.23
C GLN A 9 -28.88 -20.48 -7.45
N LEU A 10 -28.94 -20.64 -6.12
CA LEU A 10 -27.76 -20.80 -5.27
C LEU A 10 -27.07 -22.10 -5.73
N SER A 11 -26.19 -21.99 -6.72
CA SER A 11 -25.32 -23.08 -7.14
C SER A 11 -24.29 -23.28 -6.04
N PRO A 12 -24.21 -24.47 -5.40
CA PRO A 12 -23.22 -24.76 -4.37
C PRO A 12 -21.76 -24.59 -4.84
N ASN A 13 -21.55 -24.58 -6.17
CA ASN A 13 -20.24 -24.42 -6.80
C ASN A 13 -20.02 -23.00 -7.35
N ASP A 14 -21.01 -22.11 -7.25
CA ASP A 14 -20.83 -20.71 -7.60
C ASP A 14 -20.19 -19.98 -6.42
N VAL A 15 -18.88 -20.17 -6.31
CA VAL A 15 -18.05 -19.53 -5.29
C VAL A 15 -18.09 -18.01 -5.40
N SER A 16 -18.55 -17.40 -6.49
CA SER A 16 -18.66 -15.93 -6.58
C SER A 16 -19.81 -15.35 -5.74
N VAL A 17 -20.81 -16.17 -5.44
CA VAL A 17 -21.99 -15.80 -4.63
C VAL A 17 -21.75 -16.09 -3.15
N VAL A 18 -20.80 -16.98 -2.86
CA VAL A 18 -20.40 -17.38 -1.51
C VAL A 18 -19.16 -16.59 -1.08
N GLU A 19 -18.06 -16.68 -1.84
CA GLU A 19 -16.78 -16.02 -1.58
C GLU A 19 -16.71 -14.62 -2.23
N ARG A 20 -16.85 -13.57 -1.42
CA ARG A 20 -16.51 -12.21 -1.81
C ARG A 20 -15.21 -11.82 -1.13
N PHE A 21 -14.18 -11.57 -1.93
CA PHE A 21 -12.86 -11.13 -1.47
C PHE A 21 -12.47 -9.83 -2.17
N ASP A 22 -11.77 -8.96 -1.45
CA ASP A 22 -11.11 -7.78 -2.04
C ASP A 22 -9.95 -8.30 -2.89
N ALA A 23 -9.89 -7.97 -4.18
CA ALA A 23 -8.84 -8.49 -5.07
C ALA A 23 -7.43 -8.31 -4.44
N ASP A 24 -6.49 -9.22 -4.72
CA ASP A 24 -5.14 -9.20 -4.10
C ASP A 24 -4.36 -7.87 -4.31
N PHE A 25 -4.80 -7.05 -5.27
CA PHE A 25 -4.27 -5.73 -5.60
C PHE A 25 -5.21 -4.57 -5.22
N ASP A 26 -6.26 -4.84 -4.42
CA ASP A 26 -7.18 -3.83 -3.95
C ASP A 26 -6.49 -2.92 -2.92
N ILE A 27 -6.32 -1.66 -3.30
CA ILE A 27 -5.77 -0.61 -2.46
C ILE A 27 -6.92 0.38 -2.22
N ARG A 28 -7.60 0.22 -1.08
CA ARG A 28 -8.77 1.03 -0.71
C ARG A 28 -8.50 2.52 -0.72
N HIS A 29 -7.34 2.94 -0.21
CA HIS A 29 -6.94 4.34 -0.23
C HIS A 29 -5.49 4.47 -0.68
N ARG A 30 -5.29 5.25 -1.74
CA ARG A 30 -3.98 5.63 -2.23
C ARG A 30 -3.94 7.13 -2.46
N PHE A 31 -3.00 7.78 -1.79
CA PHE A 31 -2.69 9.18 -1.96
C PHE A 31 -1.29 9.30 -2.56
N VAL A 32 -1.17 10.11 -3.61
CA VAL A 32 0.11 10.46 -4.22
C VAL A 32 0.16 11.98 -4.31
N PHE A 33 1.23 12.55 -3.76
CA PHE A 33 1.51 13.96 -3.81
C PHE A 33 2.84 14.19 -4.52
N SER A 34 2.84 15.11 -5.47
CA SER A 34 4.03 15.55 -6.18
C SER A 34 4.09 17.05 -6.12
N ALA A 35 5.25 17.58 -5.75
CA ALA A 35 5.52 19.01 -5.73
C ALA A 35 6.89 19.30 -6.34
N ASN A 36 6.93 20.34 -7.16
CA ASN A 36 8.15 20.91 -7.71
C ASN A 36 8.20 22.39 -7.27
N TYR A 37 9.32 22.79 -6.70
CA TYR A 37 9.50 24.11 -6.14
C TYR A 37 10.87 24.66 -6.50
N GLU A 38 10.88 25.82 -7.16
CA GLU A 38 12.11 26.57 -7.38
C GLU A 38 12.38 27.43 -6.14
N ILE A 39 13.55 27.26 -5.53
CA ILE A 39 13.93 27.98 -4.32
C ILE A 39 14.21 29.45 -4.72
N PRO A 40 13.44 30.43 -4.21
CA PRO A 40 13.62 31.84 -4.53
C PRO A 40 14.76 32.45 -3.70
N PHE A 41 15.95 31.83 -3.74
CA PHE A 41 17.14 32.24 -3.01
C PHE A 41 18.22 32.77 -3.96
N GLY A 42 18.99 33.76 -3.49
CA GLY A 42 20.15 34.30 -4.22
C GLY A 42 19.83 35.25 -5.38
N GLY A 43 18.61 35.82 -5.44
CA GLY A 43 18.22 36.79 -6.47
C GLY A 43 19.09 38.06 -6.49
N SER A 44 19.55 38.50 -5.31
CA SER A 44 20.43 39.66 -5.12
C SER A 44 21.92 39.33 -5.28
N PHE A 45 22.31 38.06 -5.38
CA PHE A 45 23.71 37.70 -5.57
C PHE A 45 24.18 38.07 -6.97
N THR A 46 25.48 38.29 -7.12
CA THR A 46 26.13 38.63 -8.39
C THR A 46 27.31 37.69 -8.68
N GLY A 47 27.80 37.69 -9.92
CA GLY A 47 28.98 36.92 -10.31
C GLY A 47 28.86 35.41 -10.09
N ALA A 48 29.95 34.79 -9.63
CA ALA A 48 30.03 33.34 -9.39
C ALA A 48 29.05 32.87 -8.31
N ALA A 49 28.80 33.68 -7.27
CA ALA A 49 27.88 33.34 -6.19
C ALA A 49 26.45 33.13 -6.70
N LYS A 50 25.96 34.01 -7.59
CA LYS A 50 24.63 33.84 -8.22
C LYS A 50 24.56 32.54 -9.04
N ARG A 51 25.62 32.23 -9.79
CA ARG A 51 25.66 31.04 -10.66
C ARG A 51 25.55 29.74 -9.88
N VAL A 52 26.20 29.67 -8.71
CA VAL A 52 26.25 28.45 -7.89
C VAL A 52 25.07 28.37 -6.90
N LEU A 53 24.71 29.48 -6.26
CA LEU A 53 23.79 29.47 -5.11
C LEU A 53 22.33 29.77 -5.47
N ALA A 54 22.03 30.34 -6.65
CA ALA A 54 20.66 30.70 -7.03
C ALA A 54 20.05 29.70 -8.03
N GLY A 55 18.72 29.60 -8.08
CA GLY A 55 18.01 28.78 -9.08
C GLY A 55 18.10 27.27 -8.82
N TRP A 56 18.14 26.87 -7.54
CA TRP A 56 17.99 25.48 -7.14
C TRP A 56 16.51 25.08 -7.23
N GLN A 57 16.25 23.86 -7.69
CA GLN A 57 14.91 23.30 -7.78
C GLN A 57 14.81 22.05 -6.93
N VAL A 58 13.79 22.00 -6.07
CA VAL A 58 13.47 20.83 -5.25
C VAL A 58 12.22 20.19 -5.83
N ASN A 59 12.30 18.89 -6.05
CA ASN A 59 11.16 18.04 -6.38
C ASN A 59 10.93 17.06 -5.24
N GLY A 60 9.68 16.84 -4.88
CA GLY A 60 9.29 15.88 -3.86
C GLY A 60 8.11 15.06 -4.32
N VAL A 61 8.20 13.74 -4.12
CA VAL A 61 7.12 12.79 -4.36
C VAL A 61 6.87 12.02 -3.08
N ALA A 62 5.65 12.14 -2.55
CA ALA A 62 5.20 11.36 -1.42
C ALA A 62 4.06 10.44 -1.88
N TYR A 63 4.05 9.22 -1.38
CA TYR A 63 2.87 8.38 -1.48
C TYR A 63 2.54 7.73 -0.15
N TRP A 64 1.25 7.53 0.06
CA TRP A 64 0.69 6.81 1.18
C TRP A 64 -0.42 5.91 0.64
N GLN A 65 -0.39 4.63 1.00
CA GLN A 65 -1.42 3.69 0.62
C GLN A 65 -1.75 2.70 1.73
N THR A 66 -3.01 2.30 1.79
CA THR A 66 -3.45 1.19 2.64
C THR A 66 -2.74 -0.10 2.23
N GLY A 67 -2.52 -0.99 3.20
CA GLY A 67 -1.91 -2.28 2.92
C GLY A 67 -2.81 -3.16 2.08
N LEU A 68 -2.18 -4.04 1.33
CA LEU A 68 -2.86 -5.02 0.49
C LEU A 68 -3.64 -6.02 1.35
N PRO A 69 -4.78 -6.53 0.86
CA PRO A 69 -5.47 -7.62 1.52
C PRO A 69 -4.59 -8.88 1.54
N PHE A 70 -4.61 -9.63 2.63
CA PHE A 70 -3.94 -10.92 2.75
C PHE A 70 -4.86 -11.96 3.40
N ASN A 71 -4.57 -13.23 3.11
CA ASN A 71 -5.34 -14.37 3.60
C ASN A 71 -4.67 -15.02 4.81
N VAL A 72 -5.49 -15.39 5.79
CA VAL A 72 -5.11 -16.35 6.83
C VAL A 72 -5.73 -17.69 6.45
N THR A 73 -4.90 -18.68 6.16
CA THR A 73 -5.30 -20.02 5.78
C THR A 73 -5.04 -20.99 6.92
N ASN A 74 -5.95 -21.93 7.17
CA ASN A 74 -5.74 -23.03 8.12
C ASN A 74 -4.61 -23.93 7.60
N SER A 75 -3.71 -24.34 8.50
CA SER A 75 -2.59 -25.25 8.20
C SER A 75 -3.01 -26.67 7.78
N THR A 76 -4.30 -27.00 7.93
CA THR A 76 -4.90 -28.28 7.51
C THR A 76 -6.27 -28.04 6.91
N ALA A 77 -6.52 -28.66 5.75
CA ALA A 77 -7.83 -28.66 5.10
C ALA A 77 -8.86 -29.35 6.02
N ARG A 78 -9.85 -28.60 6.49
CA ARG A 78 -10.96 -29.07 7.32
C ARG A 78 -12.30 -29.04 6.57
N ALA A 79 -12.41 -28.37 5.43
CA ALA A 79 -13.62 -28.29 4.61
C ALA A 79 -13.77 -29.46 3.61
N ASN A 80 -12.76 -30.30 3.44
CA ASN A 80 -12.77 -31.44 2.50
C ASN A 80 -13.15 -31.03 1.05
N THR A 81 -12.82 -29.81 0.64
CA THR A 81 -13.12 -29.24 -0.69
C THR A 81 -11.93 -29.30 -1.65
N SER A 82 -10.87 -30.04 -1.32
CA SER A 82 -9.65 -30.21 -2.13
C SER A 82 -8.85 -28.93 -2.44
N ALA A 83 -9.23 -27.77 -1.90
CA ALA A 83 -8.48 -26.52 -1.97
C ALA A 83 -7.89 -26.24 -0.57
N GLY A 84 -6.62 -26.58 -0.36
CA GLY A 84 -5.96 -26.58 0.96
C GLY A 84 -5.72 -25.20 1.59
N ALA A 85 -6.76 -24.44 1.90
CA ALA A 85 -6.66 -23.10 2.48
C ALA A 85 -7.99 -22.62 3.13
N ASP A 86 -8.54 -23.37 4.09
CA ASP A 86 -9.79 -22.98 4.76
C ASP A 86 -9.55 -21.81 5.72
N ARG A 87 -10.41 -20.79 5.76
CA ARG A 87 -10.16 -19.54 6.51
C ARG A 87 -10.93 -19.46 7.83
N PRO A 88 -10.31 -19.34 9.02
CA PRO A 88 -11.00 -19.35 10.32
C PRO A 88 -12.11 -18.28 10.47
N ASN A 89 -13.13 -18.59 11.27
CA ASN A 89 -14.23 -17.66 11.54
C ASN A 89 -13.80 -16.60 12.53
N LEU A 90 -14.14 -15.34 12.25
CA LEU A 90 -14.00 -14.24 13.21
C LEU A 90 -15.18 -14.25 14.17
N SER A 91 -14.92 -14.65 15.43
CA SER A 91 -15.93 -14.72 16.49
C SER A 91 -15.71 -13.71 17.62
N GLY A 92 -14.62 -12.93 17.55
CA GLY A 92 -14.31 -11.85 18.49
C GLY A 92 -13.78 -10.59 17.78
N ASP A 93 -13.36 -9.60 18.57
CA ASP A 93 -12.73 -8.37 18.06
C ASP A 93 -11.26 -8.66 17.64
N PRO A 94 -10.92 -8.54 16.35
CA PRO A 94 -9.55 -8.80 15.88
C PRO A 94 -8.60 -7.65 16.18
N THR A 95 -9.09 -6.51 16.65
CA THR A 95 -8.28 -5.31 16.89
C THR A 95 -7.51 -5.42 18.21
N LEU A 96 -6.23 -5.04 18.17
CA LEU A 96 -5.40 -4.89 19.36
C LEU A 96 -5.23 -3.40 19.64
N SER A 97 -5.27 -3.04 20.92
CA SER A 97 -4.99 -1.67 21.35
C SER A 97 -3.54 -1.26 21.10
N ASN A 98 -2.60 -2.22 21.10
CA ASN A 98 -1.17 -1.99 20.85
C ASN A 98 -0.58 -3.11 19.96
N PRO A 99 -0.76 -3.05 18.63
CA PRO A 99 -0.23 -4.06 17.72
C PRO A 99 1.30 -3.96 17.59
N THR A 100 1.95 -5.12 17.45
CA THR A 100 3.40 -5.26 17.25
C THR A 100 3.68 -5.97 15.92
N VAL A 101 4.93 -5.92 15.44
CA VAL A 101 5.31 -6.61 14.20
C VAL A 101 5.07 -8.12 14.29
N GLU A 102 5.26 -8.69 15.47
CA GLU A 102 5.07 -10.10 15.78
C GLU A 102 3.59 -10.47 15.98
N GLN A 103 2.77 -9.51 16.43
CA GLN A 103 1.35 -9.72 16.70
C GLN A 103 0.55 -8.48 16.31
N TRP A 104 0.19 -8.41 15.03
CA TRP A 104 -0.51 -7.26 14.45
C TRP A 104 -2.03 -7.29 14.69
N PHE A 105 -2.58 -8.45 15.05
CA PHE A 105 -4.01 -8.64 15.32
C PHE A 105 -4.24 -9.68 16.42
N ASN A 106 -5.43 -9.65 17.02
CA ASN A 106 -5.81 -10.58 18.07
C ASN A 106 -6.09 -11.97 17.48
N THR A 107 -5.12 -12.88 17.55
CA THR A 107 -5.26 -14.25 17.05
C THR A 107 -6.32 -15.06 17.80
N ALA A 108 -6.63 -14.70 19.05
CA ALA A 108 -7.69 -15.35 19.83
C ALA A 108 -9.11 -14.96 19.38
N ALA A 109 -9.26 -13.94 18.53
CA ALA A 109 -10.53 -13.59 17.89
C ALA A 109 -10.92 -14.58 16.77
N PHE A 110 -10.00 -15.49 16.41
CA PHE A 110 -10.17 -16.45 15.34
C PHE A 110 -10.40 -17.83 15.94
N THR A 111 -11.58 -18.38 15.69
CA THR A 111 -11.92 -19.75 16.06
C THR A 111 -11.83 -20.65 14.84
N ALA A 112 -11.32 -21.87 15.01
CA ALA A 112 -11.35 -22.89 13.97
C ALA A 112 -12.78 -23.02 13.43
N GLN A 113 -12.92 -22.97 12.10
CA GLN A 113 -14.23 -22.88 11.47
C GLN A 113 -15.16 -24.03 11.85
N THR A 114 -16.42 -23.69 12.08
CA THR A 114 -17.51 -24.60 11.76
C THR A 114 -17.54 -24.84 10.26
N ILE A 115 -17.72 -26.10 9.84
CA ILE A 115 -17.93 -26.49 8.44
C ILE A 115 -18.91 -25.49 7.77
N ASN A 116 -18.51 -24.92 6.62
CA ASN A 116 -19.29 -23.99 5.77
C ASN A 116 -19.38 -22.50 6.22
N THR A 117 -18.26 -21.87 6.56
CA THR A 117 -18.25 -20.40 6.76
C THR A 117 -17.05 -19.76 6.06
N ILE A 118 -16.99 -18.44 5.97
CA ILE A 118 -16.00 -17.70 5.17
C ILE A 118 -15.22 -16.79 6.12
N GLY A 119 -13.89 -16.92 6.13
CA GLY A 119 -13.03 -16.08 6.97
C GLY A 119 -12.82 -14.69 6.37
N ASN A 120 -12.58 -13.71 7.24
CA ASN A 120 -12.47 -12.30 6.87
C ASN A 120 -11.14 -11.97 6.19
N ALA A 121 -11.18 -11.06 5.20
CA ALA A 121 -10.01 -10.45 4.60
C ALA A 121 -9.33 -9.48 5.60
N LEU A 122 -8.04 -9.69 5.88
CA LEU A 122 -7.24 -8.78 6.70
C LEU A 122 -6.37 -7.90 5.81
N HIS A 123 -6.07 -6.68 6.23
CA HIS A 123 -5.17 -5.78 5.50
C HIS A 123 -3.79 -5.77 6.13
N GLY A 124 -2.78 -5.84 5.27
CA GLY A 124 -1.39 -5.70 5.68
C GLY A 124 -1.05 -4.29 6.19
N PRO A 125 0.19 -4.09 6.65
CA PRO A 125 0.66 -2.77 7.05
C PRO A 125 0.54 -1.76 5.90
N PRO A 126 0.16 -0.50 6.18
CA PRO A 126 0.15 0.55 5.18
C PRO A 126 1.57 0.86 4.71
N GLN A 127 1.68 1.31 3.46
CA GLN A 127 2.96 1.73 2.87
C GLN A 127 2.99 3.25 2.76
N ARG A 128 4.11 3.85 3.15
CA ARG A 128 4.35 5.29 3.02
C ARG A 128 5.81 5.54 2.68
N ARG A 129 6.05 6.50 1.79
CA ARG A 129 7.39 6.84 1.32
C ARG A 129 7.42 8.29 0.85
N LEU A 130 8.56 8.93 1.09
CA LEU A 130 8.90 10.25 0.61
C LEU A 130 10.23 10.17 -0.14
N ASP A 131 10.22 10.66 -1.36
CA ASP A 131 11.41 10.79 -2.21
C ASP A 131 11.62 12.28 -2.51
N LEU A 132 12.88 12.70 -2.51
CA LEU A 132 13.27 14.08 -2.77
C LEU A 132 14.39 14.12 -3.80
N SER A 133 14.32 15.10 -4.68
CA SER A 133 15.33 15.34 -5.71
C SER A 133 15.66 16.83 -5.77
N LEU A 134 16.95 17.14 -5.84
CA LEU A 134 17.48 18.50 -5.89
C LEU A 134 18.23 18.68 -7.22
N PHE A 135 17.90 19.73 -7.95
CA PHE A 135 18.45 20.03 -9.26
C PHE A 135 19.09 21.40 -9.26
N LYS A 136 20.22 21.51 -9.94
CA LYS A 136 20.87 22.78 -10.21
C LYS A 136 21.42 22.80 -11.62
N ASP A 137 21.02 23.84 -12.32
CA ASP A 137 21.51 24.12 -13.64
C ASP A 137 22.54 25.25 -13.60
N VAL A 138 23.68 25.01 -14.24
CA VAL A 138 24.80 25.96 -14.35
C VAL A 138 25.12 26.16 -15.82
N SER A 139 24.88 27.36 -16.33
CA SER A 139 25.23 27.72 -17.71
C SER A 139 26.75 27.84 -17.87
N LEU A 140 27.32 27.09 -18.83
CA LEU A 140 28.74 27.07 -19.19
C LEU A 140 28.96 27.88 -20.49
N GLY A 141 28.51 29.14 -20.50
CA GLY A 141 28.55 30.00 -21.68
C GLY A 141 27.22 30.06 -22.42
N ALA A 142 27.25 30.38 -23.72
CA ALA A 142 26.05 30.63 -24.52
C ALA A 142 25.36 29.35 -25.02
N THR A 143 26.09 28.24 -25.15
CA THR A 143 25.60 27.04 -25.84
C THR A 143 25.58 25.79 -24.95
N ALA A 144 26.20 25.84 -23.77
CA ALA A 144 26.37 24.67 -22.91
C ALA A 144 25.80 24.91 -21.50
N LYS A 145 25.30 23.83 -20.90
CA LYS A 145 24.69 23.82 -19.58
C LYS A 145 25.09 22.54 -18.86
N LEU A 146 25.53 22.68 -17.62
CA LEU A 146 25.80 21.57 -16.71
C LEU A 146 24.62 21.44 -15.74
N GLN A 147 24.09 20.22 -15.58
CA GLN A 147 23.08 19.93 -14.58
C GLN A 147 23.69 19.08 -13.46
N LEU A 148 23.60 19.57 -12.24
CA LEU A 148 23.83 18.78 -11.04
C LEU A 148 22.48 18.26 -10.55
N ARG A 149 22.41 16.96 -10.28
CA ARG A 149 21.23 16.30 -9.72
C ARG A 149 21.62 15.44 -8.53
N VAL A 150 20.87 15.59 -7.45
CA VAL A 150 20.97 14.76 -6.26
C VAL A 150 19.59 14.17 -5.98
N GLU A 151 19.50 12.86 -5.87
CA GLU A 151 18.24 12.16 -5.62
C GLU A 151 18.36 11.32 -4.35
N GLY A 152 17.36 11.40 -3.49
CA GLY A 152 17.24 10.63 -2.27
C GLY A 152 15.90 9.89 -2.24
N TYR A 153 15.96 8.59 -2.01
CA TYR A 153 14.79 7.72 -1.95
C TYR A 153 14.53 7.30 -0.51
N ASN A 154 13.25 7.20 -0.14
CA ASN A 154 12.81 6.89 1.23
C ASN A 154 13.53 7.77 2.27
N VAL A 155 13.53 9.08 2.06
CA VAL A 155 14.30 10.04 2.88
C VAL A 155 13.82 10.10 4.33
N THR A 156 12.60 9.65 4.61
CA THR A 156 12.07 9.48 5.97
C THR A 156 12.50 8.17 6.62
N ASN A 157 13.26 7.34 5.93
CA ASN A 157 13.68 6.00 6.35
C ASN A 157 12.49 5.16 6.86
N THR A 158 11.34 5.25 6.20
CA THR A 158 10.17 4.47 6.61
C THR A 158 10.30 3.05 6.08
N PRO A 159 10.23 2.02 6.94
CA PRO A 159 10.20 0.64 6.47
C PRO A 159 8.89 0.34 5.75
N SER A 160 8.99 -0.45 4.68
CA SER A 160 7.84 -1.01 3.97
C SER A 160 7.79 -2.50 4.27
N PHE A 161 6.80 -2.93 5.06
CA PHE A 161 6.61 -4.33 5.40
C PHE A 161 5.60 -4.98 4.47
N ALA A 162 5.91 -6.18 4.00
CA ALA A 162 4.94 -7.08 3.40
C ALA A 162 4.41 -8.02 4.47
N VAL A 163 3.17 -8.48 4.32
CA VAL A 163 2.67 -9.56 5.19
C VAL A 163 3.34 -10.86 4.76
N LYS A 164 3.97 -11.53 5.73
CA LYS A 164 4.50 -12.88 5.54
C LYS A 164 3.32 -13.84 5.48
N VAL A 165 3.11 -14.49 4.33
CA VAL A 165 2.19 -15.62 4.24
C VAL A 165 2.78 -16.74 5.10
N LEU A 166 2.15 -17.03 6.23
CA LEU A 166 2.49 -18.18 7.06
C LEU A 166 1.66 -19.36 6.57
N PHE A 167 2.34 -20.42 6.13
CA PHE A 167 1.75 -21.71 5.78
C PHE A 167 1.35 -22.48 7.04
#